data_AF-A0A952WNH1-F1
#
_entry.id   AF-A0A952WNH1-F1
#
_cell.length_a   1.000
_cell.length_b   1.000
_cell.length_c   1.000
_cell.angle_alpha   90.00
_cell.angle_beta   90.00
_cell.angle_gamma   90.00
#
_symmetry.space_group_name_H-M   'P 1'
#
loop_
_entity.id
_entity.type
_entity.pdbx_description
1 polymer ?
#
loop_
_entity_poly.entity_id
_entity_poly.type
_entity_poly.pdbx_seq_one_letter_code
_entity_poly.pdbx_strand_id
1 'polypeptide(L)'
;MKNVLAVLAVAGLASTSMANHGVVLQVSLDNSAWFDNMSVPMTTDKVFVRVIMNIPDQYHGISGARYNITSLPGEWDVGGNDSIDFTPGKGSATDGRLAGFDFGGQTQVVFETGNQLRIDAKGDTGNNPNAGISTSQNTPGALGTNFNTGKSVVVYKFAVNLHTNRNDGDKLTLRIMDGGENGSPDQITSFKVYENSGSTAGIQVDDETGGTSVITFVPAPASLALIGLGGLAAARRRR
;
A
#
# COMPACT_ATOMS: atom_id res chain seq x y z
N MET A 1 19.42 21.22 -15.44
CA MET A 1 17.99 21.38 -15.76
C MET A 1 17.22 20.70 -14.63
N LYS A 2 16.50 21.46 -13.79
CA LYS A 2 15.69 20.87 -12.70
C LYS A 2 14.36 20.45 -13.31
N ASN A 3 14.13 19.15 -13.44
CA ASN A 3 12.84 18.62 -13.85
C ASN A 3 11.83 18.96 -12.76
N VAL A 4 10.85 19.80 -13.10
CA VAL A 4 9.72 20.12 -12.21
C VAL A 4 8.83 18.88 -12.22
N LEU A 5 8.92 18.05 -11.17
CA LEU A 5 7.95 16.99 -10.89
C LEU A 5 6.67 17.68 -10.40
N ALA A 6 5.74 17.95 -11.31
CA ALA A 6 4.43 18.45 -10.94
C ALA A 6 3.57 17.29 -10.45
N VAL A 7 3.66 17.03 -9.14
CA VAL A 7 2.71 16.17 -8.41
C VAL A 7 1.50 17.04 -8.11
N LEU A 8 0.35 16.72 -8.70
CA LEU A 8 -0.91 17.35 -8.32
C LEU A 8 -1.46 16.54 -7.13
N ALA A 9 -1.15 16.97 -5.92
CA ALA A 9 -1.75 16.42 -4.72
C ALA A 9 -3.24 16.81 -4.70
N VAL A 10 -4.12 15.88 -5.01
CA VAL A 10 -5.56 16.06 -4.81
C VAL A 10 -5.83 15.85 -3.33
N ALA A 11 -6.09 16.93 -2.60
CA ALA A 11 -6.58 16.87 -1.23
C ALA A 11 -8.01 16.30 -1.24
N GLY A 12 -8.12 14.98 -1.12
CA GLY A 12 -9.38 14.31 -0.84
C GLY A 12 -9.84 14.62 0.58
N LEU A 13 -11.15 14.81 0.74
CA LEU A 13 -11.86 15.15 1.97
C LEU A 13 -11.27 14.43 3.20
N ALA A 14 -10.91 15.21 4.23
CA ALA A 14 -10.57 14.67 5.53
C ALA A 14 -11.76 13.85 6.03
N SER A 15 -11.64 12.52 6.00
CA SER A 15 -12.47 11.66 6.84
C SER A 15 -12.11 11.99 8.28
N THR A 16 -13.10 12.39 9.05
CA THR A 16 -12.98 12.66 10.48
C THR A 16 -12.41 11.42 11.17
N SER A 17 -11.18 11.51 11.70
CA SER A 17 -10.54 10.40 12.41
C SER A 17 -11.24 10.16 13.75
N MET A 18 -12.19 9.24 13.77
CA MET A 18 -12.32 8.38 14.93
C MET A 18 -11.01 7.59 15.03
N ALA A 19 -10.48 7.40 16.23
CA ALA A 19 -9.23 6.65 16.46
C ALA A 19 -9.40 5.22 15.91
N ASN A 20 -9.00 5.02 14.65
CA ASN A 20 -9.28 3.80 13.90
C ASN A 20 -8.04 2.92 13.96
N HIS A 21 -8.14 1.80 14.67
CA HIS A 21 -7.12 0.77 14.61
C HIS A 21 -7.29 -0.08 13.35
N GLY A 22 -6.18 -0.58 12.83
CA GLY A 22 -6.20 -1.35 11.60
C GLY A 22 -4.95 -1.15 10.75
N VAL A 23 -5.10 -1.43 9.46
CA VAL A 23 -4.01 -1.42 8.47
C VAL A 23 -4.33 -0.45 7.34
N VAL A 24 -3.50 0.58 7.21
CA VAL A 24 -3.66 1.66 6.23
C VAL A 24 -2.63 1.52 5.12
N LEU A 25 -3.06 1.84 3.89
CA LEU A 25 -2.18 1.92 2.72
C LEU A 25 -1.81 3.37 2.44
N GLN A 26 -0.56 3.58 2.03
CA GLN A 26 -0.10 4.84 1.48
C GLN A 26 0.83 4.61 0.30
N VAL A 27 0.84 5.60 -0.59
CA VAL A 27 1.56 5.57 -1.87
C VAL A 27 2.52 6.74 -1.99
N SER A 28 3.56 6.56 -2.80
CA SER A 28 4.63 7.54 -2.99
C SER A 28 5.30 7.37 -4.35
N LEU A 29 5.81 8.46 -4.93
CA LEU A 29 6.65 8.42 -6.14
C LEU A 29 8.14 8.31 -5.82
N ASP A 30 8.55 8.75 -4.64
CA ASP A 30 9.96 8.98 -4.28
C ASP A 30 10.39 8.22 -3.02
N ASN A 31 9.50 7.39 -2.46
CA ASN A 31 9.70 6.65 -1.22
C ASN A 31 9.92 7.57 0.00
N SER A 32 9.57 8.85 -0.09
CA SER A 32 9.82 9.86 0.94
C SER A 32 8.56 10.65 1.31
N ALA A 33 7.86 11.19 0.32
CA ALA A 33 6.58 11.85 0.49
C ALA A 33 5.45 10.84 0.26
N TRP A 34 4.59 10.68 1.27
CA TRP A 34 3.56 9.64 1.31
C TRP A 34 2.17 10.26 1.35
N PHE A 35 1.27 9.66 0.58
CA PHE A 35 -0.09 10.13 0.40
C PHE A 35 -1.05 8.96 0.48
N ASP A 36 -2.28 9.18 0.92
CA ASP A 36 -3.31 8.14 0.93
C ASP A 36 -3.78 7.81 -0.50
N ASN A 37 -3.82 8.84 -1.36
CA ASN A 37 -4.15 8.75 -2.79
C ASN A 37 -3.23 9.68 -3.59
N MET A 38 -2.98 9.38 -4.86
CA MET A 38 -2.19 10.26 -5.72
C MET A 38 -2.61 10.24 -7.18
N SER A 39 -2.36 11.36 -7.87
CA SER A 39 -2.42 11.45 -9.32
C SER A 39 -1.01 11.53 -9.90
N VAL A 40 -0.71 10.70 -10.88
CA VAL A 40 0.64 10.58 -11.46
C VAL A 40 0.57 10.67 -12.98
N PRO A 41 1.63 11.17 -13.66
CA PRO A 41 1.69 11.14 -15.12
C PRO A 41 1.50 9.72 -15.67
N MET A 42 0.84 9.57 -16.81
CA MET A 42 0.72 8.27 -17.51
C MET A 42 2.07 7.62 -17.85
N THR A 43 3.16 8.40 -17.86
CA THR A 43 4.53 7.92 -18.10
C THR A 43 5.22 7.41 -16.83
N THR A 44 4.52 7.35 -15.70
CA THR A 44 5.08 6.87 -14.43
C THR A 44 5.32 5.36 -14.53
N ASP A 45 6.56 4.94 -14.34
CA ASP A 45 7.00 3.55 -14.42
C ASP A 45 7.10 2.88 -13.04
N LYS A 46 7.08 3.65 -11.96
CA LYS A 46 7.26 3.14 -10.60
C LYS A 46 6.53 3.98 -9.57
N VAL A 47 5.94 3.28 -8.61
CA VAL A 47 5.36 3.84 -7.39
C VAL A 47 5.74 2.96 -6.21
N PHE A 48 5.88 3.56 -5.04
CA PHE A 48 6.11 2.87 -3.78
C PHE A 48 4.80 2.80 -2.99
N VAL A 49 4.61 1.70 -2.28
CA VAL A 49 3.46 1.45 -1.43
C VAL A 49 3.96 1.00 -0.07
N ARG A 50 3.33 1.50 0.99
CA ARG A 50 3.60 1.07 2.36
C ARG A 50 2.31 0.72 3.08
N VAL A 51 2.43 -0.19 4.05
CA VAL A 51 1.36 -0.53 4.99
C VAL A 51 1.75 0.01 6.36
N ILE A 52 0.83 0.74 6.97
CA ILE A 52 0.93 1.26 8.33
C ILE A 52 -0.05 0.49 9.20
N MET A 53 0.42 -0.03 10.34
CA MET A 53 -0.46 -0.53 11.38
C MET A 53 -0.71 0.57 12.40
N ASN A 54 -1.99 0.84 12.66
CA ASN A 54 -2.46 1.75 13.70
C ASN A 54 -3.09 0.94 14.82
N ILE A 55 -2.65 1.15 16.06
CA ILE A 55 -3.19 0.48 17.25
C ILE A 55 -3.75 1.51 18.24
N PRO A 56 -4.71 1.13 19.09
CA PRO A 56 -5.20 2.01 20.13
C PRO A 56 -4.13 2.37 21.17
N ASP A 57 -4.22 3.58 21.73
CA ASP A 57 -3.21 4.15 22.63
C ASP A 57 -3.02 3.34 23.93
N GLN A 58 -4.04 2.63 24.38
CA GLN A 58 -3.98 1.83 25.61
C GLN A 58 -3.03 0.63 25.54
N TYR A 59 -2.68 0.15 24.35
CA TYR A 59 -1.83 -1.02 24.20
C TYR A 59 -0.36 -0.64 24.16
N HIS A 60 0.51 -1.55 24.59
CA HIS A 60 1.95 -1.30 24.64
C HIS A 60 2.58 -1.19 23.26
N GLY A 61 2.19 -2.05 22.33
CA GLY A 61 2.72 -2.08 20.97
C GLY A 61 2.06 -3.14 20.10
N ILE A 62 2.49 -3.20 18.85
CA ILE A 62 1.97 -4.15 17.86
C ILE A 62 2.52 -5.54 18.16
N SER A 63 1.66 -6.56 18.21
CA SER A 63 2.08 -7.95 18.20
C SER A 63 2.17 -8.46 16.77
N GLY A 64 1.12 -8.22 15.97
CA GLY A 64 1.16 -8.48 14.54
C GLY A 64 -0.22 -8.44 13.91
N ALA A 65 -0.25 -8.58 12.60
CA ALA A 65 -1.46 -8.75 11.82
C ALA A 65 -1.24 -9.73 10.68
N ARG A 66 -2.34 -10.28 10.19
CA ARG A 66 -2.36 -11.07 8.95
C ARG A 66 -3.38 -10.47 8.00
N TYR A 67 -2.90 -10.02 6.83
CA TYR A 67 -3.76 -9.38 5.84
C TYR A 67 -3.32 -9.64 4.40
N ASN A 68 -4.22 -9.45 3.45
CA ASN A 68 -3.91 -9.45 2.02
C ASN A 68 -4.05 -8.07 1.40
N ILE A 69 -3.19 -7.78 0.42
CA ILE A 69 -3.28 -6.56 -0.39
C ILE A 69 -3.77 -6.99 -1.77
N THR A 70 -4.87 -6.39 -2.24
CA THR A 70 -5.47 -6.71 -3.54
C THR A 70 -5.64 -5.47 -4.39
N SER A 71 -5.64 -5.64 -5.72
CA SER A 71 -6.15 -4.59 -6.63
C SER A 71 -7.65 -4.74 -6.89
N LEU A 72 -8.28 -3.75 -7.53
CA LEU A 72 -9.57 -3.99 -8.17
C LEU A 72 -9.40 -4.85 -9.44
N PRO A 73 -10.43 -5.66 -9.80
CA PRO A 73 -10.42 -6.41 -11.05
C PRO A 73 -10.35 -5.48 -12.27
N GLY A 74 -9.48 -5.82 -13.23
CA GLY A 74 -9.30 -5.08 -14.48
C GLY A 74 -8.32 -3.91 -14.40
N GLU A 75 -7.83 -3.54 -13.21
CA GLU A 75 -6.90 -2.43 -13.02
C GLU A 75 -5.42 -2.85 -13.02
N TRP A 76 -5.15 -4.14 -12.78
CA TRP A 76 -3.81 -4.74 -12.83
C TRP A 76 -3.56 -5.40 -14.18
N ASP A 77 -2.48 -5.03 -14.86
CA ASP A 77 -2.17 -5.53 -16.19
C ASP A 77 -1.43 -6.88 -16.14
N VAL A 78 -2.20 -7.97 -16.09
CA VAL A 78 -1.66 -9.33 -16.12
C VAL A 78 -1.11 -9.64 -17.52
N GLY A 79 0.21 -9.84 -17.60
CA GLY A 79 0.92 -10.10 -18.86
C GLY A 79 1.41 -8.85 -19.59
N GLY A 80 1.01 -7.64 -19.18
CA GLY A 80 1.51 -6.38 -19.72
C GLY A 80 2.67 -5.73 -18.93
N ASN A 81 3.23 -6.47 -17.97
CA ASN A 81 4.43 -6.16 -17.17
C ASN A 81 4.25 -5.31 -15.91
N ASP A 82 3.02 -5.11 -15.41
CA ASP A 82 2.87 -4.70 -14.01
C ASP A 82 3.58 -5.75 -13.12
N SER A 83 4.38 -5.30 -12.16
CA SER A 83 5.11 -6.21 -11.28
C SER A 83 5.38 -5.60 -9.91
N ILE A 84 5.59 -6.46 -8.92
CA ILE A 84 5.93 -6.04 -7.55
C ILE A 84 7.40 -6.30 -7.28
N ASP A 85 8.06 -5.31 -6.68
CA ASP A 85 9.39 -5.42 -6.08
C ASP A 85 9.28 -5.27 -4.57
N PHE A 86 9.62 -6.33 -3.82
CA PHE A 86 9.61 -6.34 -2.36
C PHE A 86 10.87 -5.75 -1.71
N THR A 87 11.92 -5.49 -2.49
CA THR A 87 13.21 -4.99 -2.00
C THR A 87 13.11 -3.71 -1.14
N PRO A 88 12.18 -2.75 -1.41
CA PRO A 88 12.00 -1.58 -0.54
C PRO A 88 11.62 -1.89 0.92
N GLY A 89 11.18 -3.12 1.23
CA GLY A 89 10.95 -3.60 2.59
C GLY A 89 12.25 -3.73 3.38
N LYS A 90 12.56 -4.93 3.88
CA LYS A 90 13.83 -5.20 4.59
C LYS A 90 15.03 -5.45 3.67
N GLY A 91 14.95 -5.08 2.39
CA GLY A 91 16.01 -5.34 1.41
C GLY A 91 15.97 -6.74 0.79
N SER A 92 14.82 -7.43 0.82
CA SER A 92 14.64 -8.77 0.26
C SER A 92 13.70 -8.77 -0.94
N ALA A 93 14.09 -9.43 -2.02
CA ALA A 93 13.27 -9.56 -3.22
C ALA A 93 11.99 -10.41 -3.01
N THR A 94 11.87 -11.12 -1.88
CA THR A 94 10.72 -11.97 -1.55
C THR A 94 10.10 -11.64 -0.19
N ASP A 95 10.55 -10.57 0.47
CA ASP A 95 10.02 -10.18 1.77
C ASP A 95 9.89 -8.65 1.90
N GLY A 96 8.67 -8.14 1.73
CA GLY A 96 8.36 -6.71 1.82
C GLY A 96 8.18 -6.20 3.25
N ARG A 97 8.23 -7.08 4.25
CA ARG A 97 8.11 -6.69 5.67
C ARG A 97 9.31 -5.85 6.08
N LEU A 98 9.10 -4.88 6.97
CA LEU A 98 10.21 -4.10 7.56
C LEU A 98 10.87 -4.86 8.71
N ALA A 99 12.16 -4.58 8.91
CA ALA A 99 12.94 -5.17 10.00
C ALA A 99 12.27 -4.92 11.36
N GLY A 100 12.16 -5.98 12.16
CA GLY A 100 11.48 -5.94 13.46
C GLY A 100 9.99 -6.27 13.39
N PHE A 101 9.40 -6.33 12.18
CA PHE A 101 8.03 -6.78 11.92
C PHE A 101 7.97 -8.04 11.05
N ASP A 102 9.10 -8.73 10.90
CA ASP A 102 9.29 -9.89 10.03
C ASP A 102 9.45 -11.22 10.80
N PHE A 103 9.02 -11.25 12.07
CA PHE A 103 9.05 -12.44 12.92
C PHE A 103 8.25 -13.60 12.27
N GLY A 104 8.68 -14.84 12.55
CA GLY A 104 8.05 -16.05 11.99
C GLY A 104 8.50 -16.45 10.58
N GLY A 105 9.42 -15.70 9.93
CA GLY A 105 10.13 -16.16 8.73
C GLY A 105 9.23 -16.55 7.55
N GLN A 106 8.50 -15.59 6.99
CA GLN A 106 7.58 -15.79 5.85
C GLN A 106 8.08 -15.02 4.63
N THR A 107 7.98 -15.62 3.44
CA THR A 107 8.14 -14.91 2.15
C THR A 107 6.78 -14.62 1.53
N GLN A 108 6.69 -13.56 0.73
CA GLN A 108 5.48 -13.21 -0.01
C GLN A 108 5.61 -13.56 -1.49
N VAL A 109 4.46 -13.68 -2.14
CA VAL A 109 4.32 -13.88 -3.58
C VAL A 109 3.17 -13.03 -4.11
N VAL A 110 3.21 -12.77 -5.41
CA VAL A 110 2.15 -12.11 -6.16
C VAL A 110 1.32 -13.17 -6.87
N PHE A 111 0.02 -13.18 -6.60
CA PHE A 111 -0.97 -13.95 -7.34
C PHE A 111 -1.69 -13.04 -8.32
N GLU A 112 -1.77 -13.48 -9.57
CA GLU A 112 -2.37 -12.75 -10.67
C GLU A 112 -3.49 -13.58 -11.29
N THR A 113 -4.73 -13.12 -11.13
CA THR A 113 -5.90 -13.80 -11.69
C THR A 113 -6.88 -12.77 -12.21
N GLY A 114 -7.33 -12.92 -13.47
CA GLY A 114 -8.41 -12.09 -14.02
C GLY A 114 -8.13 -10.58 -13.99
N ASN A 115 -6.90 -10.16 -14.31
CA ASN A 115 -6.46 -8.76 -14.26
C ASN A 115 -6.57 -8.14 -12.86
N GLN A 116 -6.32 -8.97 -11.83
CA GLN A 116 -6.28 -8.58 -10.43
C GLN A 116 -4.98 -9.09 -9.79
N LEU A 117 -4.40 -8.23 -8.96
CA LEU A 117 -3.32 -8.55 -8.04
C LEU A 117 -3.88 -9.04 -6.70
N ARG A 118 -3.25 -10.07 -6.12
CA ARG A 118 -3.19 -10.29 -4.67
C ARG A 118 -1.73 -10.51 -4.23
N ILE A 119 -1.30 -9.83 -3.18
CA ILE A 119 -0.06 -10.14 -2.47
C ILE A 119 -0.40 -10.94 -1.23
N ASP A 120 0.23 -12.11 -1.09
CA ASP A 120 -0.05 -13.08 -0.02
C ASP A 120 1.24 -13.84 0.36
N ALA A 121 1.17 -14.70 1.37
CA ALA A 121 2.15 -15.72 1.72
C ALA A 121 2.48 -16.63 0.53
N LYS A 122 3.78 -16.83 0.28
CA LYS A 122 4.24 -17.81 -0.72
C LYS A 122 3.79 -19.25 -0.43
N GLY A 123 3.59 -19.58 0.85
CA GLY A 123 3.11 -20.90 1.27
C GLY A 123 1.65 -21.17 0.89
N ASP A 124 0.91 -20.14 0.48
CA ASP A 124 -0.49 -20.26 0.08
C ASP A 124 -0.64 -20.66 -1.38
N THR A 125 -0.34 -21.92 -1.70
CA THR A 125 -0.44 -22.40 -3.09
C THR A 125 -1.88 -22.39 -3.63
N GLY A 126 -2.88 -22.19 -2.77
CA GLY A 126 -4.29 -22.12 -3.14
C GLY A 126 -4.82 -20.72 -3.42
N ASN A 127 -4.03 -19.66 -3.19
CA ASN A 127 -4.48 -18.26 -3.27
C ASN A 127 -5.78 -18.05 -2.44
N ASN A 128 -5.76 -18.53 -1.21
CA ASN A 128 -6.83 -18.44 -0.23
C ASN A 128 -6.77 -17.08 0.51
N PRO A 129 -7.88 -16.34 0.59
CA PRO A 129 -7.93 -15.07 1.32
C PRO A 129 -7.51 -15.15 2.81
N ASN A 130 -7.40 -16.35 3.40
CA ASN A 130 -7.07 -16.55 4.81
C ASN A 130 -5.57 -16.74 5.12
N ALA A 131 -4.70 -16.87 4.11
CA ALA A 131 -3.30 -17.26 4.34
C ALA A 131 -2.37 -16.06 4.63
N GLY A 132 -2.65 -14.89 4.03
CA GLY A 132 -2.20 -13.54 4.37
C GLY A 132 -0.70 -13.25 4.50
N ILE A 133 -0.33 -12.00 4.27
CA ILE A 133 0.94 -11.43 4.72
C ILE A 133 0.92 -11.34 6.25
N SER A 134 1.85 -12.02 6.94
CA SER A 134 2.00 -11.86 8.39
C SER A 134 3.12 -10.87 8.74
N THR A 135 2.74 -9.69 9.23
CA THR A 135 3.66 -8.73 9.85
C THR A 135 3.57 -8.87 11.37
N SER A 136 4.65 -9.21 12.04
CA SER A 136 4.65 -9.41 13.50
C SER A 136 5.99 -9.07 14.15
N GLN A 137 5.92 -8.57 15.38
CA GLN A 137 7.07 -8.42 16.27
C GLN A 137 7.12 -9.59 17.24
N ASN A 138 8.31 -9.91 17.74
CA ASN A 138 8.43 -10.81 18.88
C ASN A 138 7.99 -10.08 20.18
N THR A 139 7.92 -10.80 21.30
CA THR A 139 7.43 -10.26 22.57
C THR A 139 8.27 -9.08 23.07
N PRO A 140 7.67 -8.12 23.80
CA PRO A 140 8.40 -7.01 24.40
C PRO A 140 9.59 -7.46 25.26
N GLY A 141 9.41 -8.50 26.06
CA GLY A 141 10.49 -9.06 26.88
C GLY A 141 11.65 -9.64 26.06
N ALA A 142 11.37 -10.28 24.92
CA ALA A 142 12.40 -10.86 24.06
C ALA A 142 13.16 -9.81 23.23
N LEU A 143 12.49 -8.75 22.78
CA LEU A 143 13.11 -7.67 22.01
C LEU A 143 13.74 -6.59 22.89
N GLY A 144 13.32 -6.48 24.16
CA GLY A 144 13.83 -5.49 25.10
C GLY A 144 13.71 -4.07 24.54
N THR A 145 14.81 -3.33 24.54
CA THR A 145 14.87 -1.96 24.00
C THR A 145 14.63 -1.86 22.49
N ASN A 146 14.73 -2.98 21.75
CA ASN A 146 14.46 -3.01 20.32
C ASN A 146 12.96 -3.20 20.00
N PHE A 147 12.12 -3.42 21.00
CA PHE A 147 10.67 -3.52 20.82
C PHE A 147 10.10 -2.16 20.35
N ASN A 148 9.25 -2.16 19.33
CA ASN A 148 8.64 -0.93 18.84
C ASN A 148 7.30 -0.67 19.56
N THR A 149 7.27 0.36 20.39
CA THR A 149 6.07 0.77 21.15
C THR A 149 5.18 1.77 20.42
N GLY A 150 5.53 2.12 19.18
CA GLY A 150 4.81 3.08 18.35
C GLY A 150 3.38 2.65 18.08
N LYS A 151 2.47 3.62 18.05
CA LYS A 151 1.03 3.38 17.83
C LYS A 151 0.64 3.39 16.36
N SER A 152 1.44 4.07 15.54
CA SER A 152 1.32 4.12 14.09
C SER A 152 2.68 3.80 13.52
N VAL A 153 2.83 2.62 12.91
CA VAL A 153 4.13 2.12 12.47
C VAL A 153 4.04 1.53 11.07
N VAL A 154 5.00 1.87 10.22
CA VAL A 154 5.15 1.21 8.92
C VAL A 154 5.69 -0.19 9.14
N VAL A 155 4.98 -1.20 8.66
CA VAL A 155 5.32 -2.63 8.87
C VAL A 155 5.67 -3.36 7.58
N TYR A 156 5.26 -2.81 6.44
CA TYR A 156 5.45 -3.42 5.12
C TYR A 156 5.68 -2.35 4.07
N LYS A 157 6.53 -2.63 3.08
CA LYS A 157 6.81 -1.76 1.95
C LYS A 157 7.19 -2.55 0.70
N PHE A 158 6.71 -2.08 -0.44
CA PHE A 158 7.06 -2.61 -1.75
C PHE A 158 7.00 -1.49 -2.80
N ALA A 159 7.52 -1.78 -3.99
CA ALA A 159 7.30 -0.97 -5.17
C ALA A 159 6.41 -1.72 -6.16
N VAL A 160 5.58 -0.97 -6.87
CA VAL A 160 4.88 -1.42 -8.06
C VAL A 160 5.64 -0.83 -9.24
N ASN A 161 6.18 -1.69 -10.09
CA ASN A 161 6.63 -1.28 -11.41
C ASN A 161 5.41 -1.35 -12.34
N LEU A 162 5.14 -0.25 -13.01
CA LEU A 162 3.93 -0.05 -13.79
C LEU A 162 4.23 -0.25 -15.27
N HIS A 163 3.29 -0.87 -15.99
CA HIS A 163 3.32 -0.91 -17.44
C HIS A 163 3.15 0.50 -18.04
N THR A 164 3.74 0.73 -19.22
CA THR A 164 3.81 2.08 -19.83
C THR A 164 2.60 2.45 -20.68
N ASN A 165 1.61 1.57 -20.80
CA ASN A 165 0.46 1.74 -21.71
C ASN A 165 -0.82 2.21 -20.97
N ARG A 166 -0.66 3.04 -19.94
CA ARG A 166 -1.77 3.65 -19.20
C ARG A 166 -2.42 4.78 -20.01
N ASN A 167 -3.74 4.86 -19.94
CA ASN A 167 -4.56 5.92 -20.53
C ASN A 167 -4.96 6.97 -19.49
N ASP A 168 -5.48 8.10 -19.97
CA ASP A 168 -6.01 9.17 -19.11
C ASP A 168 -7.23 8.66 -18.33
N GLY A 169 -7.19 8.83 -17.01
CA GLY A 169 -8.24 8.38 -16.11
C GLY A 169 -8.14 6.92 -15.69
N ASP A 170 -7.16 6.15 -16.21
CA ASP A 170 -6.86 4.83 -15.69
C ASP A 170 -6.55 4.90 -14.19
N LYS A 171 -6.85 3.83 -13.47
CA LYS A 171 -6.63 3.73 -12.03
C LYS A 171 -5.93 2.44 -11.67
N LEU A 172 -5.14 2.50 -10.61
CA LEU A 172 -4.72 1.35 -9.84
C LEU A 172 -5.12 1.59 -8.37
N THR A 173 -6.11 0.83 -7.93
CA THR A 173 -6.67 0.86 -6.59
C THR A 173 -6.15 -0.33 -5.82
N LEU A 174 -5.40 -0.09 -4.76
CA LEU A 174 -4.88 -1.10 -3.85
C LEU A 174 -5.68 -1.06 -2.55
N ARG A 175 -6.05 -2.24 -2.03
CA ARG A 175 -6.96 -2.37 -0.90
C ARG A 175 -6.56 -3.53 0.01
N ILE A 176 -6.75 -3.30 1.31
CA ILE A 176 -6.84 -4.33 2.33
C ILE A 176 -8.31 -4.31 2.77
N MET A 177 -9.07 -5.37 2.49
CA MET A 177 -10.51 -5.40 2.84
C MET A 177 -10.69 -5.92 4.27
N ASP A 178 -11.61 -5.34 5.03
CA ASP A 178 -11.87 -5.63 6.45
C ASP A 178 -13.21 -6.35 6.68
N GLY A 179 -13.84 -6.86 5.61
CA GLY A 179 -15.12 -7.58 5.71
C GLY A 179 -16.34 -6.71 6.05
N GLY A 180 -16.15 -5.46 6.48
CA GLY A 180 -17.16 -4.47 6.80
C GLY A 180 -17.54 -3.60 5.60
N GLU A 181 -17.36 -2.28 5.71
CA GLU A 181 -17.71 -1.30 4.67
C GLU A 181 -16.97 -1.56 3.34
N ASN A 182 -15.80 -2.20 3.38
CA ASN A 182 -14.98 -2.49 2.20
C ASN A 182 -15.37 -3.79 1.45
N GLY A 183 -16.38 -4.51 1.94
CA GLY A 183 -16.93 -5.71 1.32
C GLY A 183 -16.26 -7.02 1.74
N SER A 184 -16.85 -8.12 1.27
CA SER A 184 -16.44 -9.51 1.55
C SER A 184 -15.56 -10.07 0.40
N PRO A 185 -14.62 -10.99 0.67
CA PRO A 185 -14.26 -11.55 1.98
C PRO A 185 -13.29 -10.67 2.76
N ASP A 186 -13.41 -10.72 4.08
CA ASP A 186 -12.43 -10.11 4.99
C ASP A 186 -11.03 -10.62 4.66
N GLN A 187 -10.12 -9.69 4.40
CA GLN A 187 -8.73 -9.99 4.14
C GLN A 187 -7.89 -9.87 5.39
N ILE A 188 -8.38 -9.25 6.48
CA ILE A 188 -7.68 -9.16 7.75
C ILE A 188 -8.15 -10.33 8.62
N THR A 189 -7.29 -11.33 8.77
CA THR A 189 -7.66 -12.57 9.48
C THR A 189 -7.14 -12.63 10.90
N SER A 190 -6.31 -11.65 11.28
CA SER A 190 -5.86 -11.44 12.65
C SER A 190 -5.28 -10.04 12.79
N PHE A 191 -5.56 -9.40 13.92
CA PHE A 191 -4.98 -8.13 14.32
C PHE A 191 -4.71 -8.19 15.82
N LYS A 192 -3.43 -8.18 16.19
CA LYS A 192 -2.99 -8.45 17.56
C LYS A 192 -2.06 -7.39 18.10
N VAL A 193 -2.22 -7.14 19.39
CA VAL A 193 -1.45 -6.15 20.15
C VAL A 193 -0.88 -6.79 21.40
N TYR A 194 0.17 -6.18 21.95
CA TYR A 194 0.65 -6.49 23.29
C TYR A 194 0.05 -5.49 24.28
N GLU A 195 -0.53 -6.01 25.37
CA GLU A 195 -1.21 -5.18 26.36
C GLU A 195 -0.23 -4.33 27.18
N ASN A 196 0.89 -4.92 27.60
CA ASN A 196 1.89 -4.27 28.45
C ASN A 196 3.31 -4.77 28.11
N SER A 197 4.33 -4.19 28.76
CA SER A 197 5.74 -4.54 28.55
C SER A 197 6.12 -5.94 29.05
N GLY A 198 5.28 -6.57 29.87
CA GLY A 198 5.45 -7.95 30.34
C GLY A 198 4.71 -8.98 29.50
N SER A 199 3.98 -8.57 28.46
CA SER A 199 3.17 -9.50 27.67
C SER A 199 4.04 -10.56 26.97
N THR A 200 3.67 -11.83 27.13
CA THR A 200 4.32 -12.98 26.48
C THR A 200 3.54 -13.50 25.27
N ALA A 201 2.32 -13.01 25.06
CA ALA A 201 1.46 -13.33 23.93
C ALA A 201 0.67 -12.09 23.51
N GLY A 202 0.36 -11.99 22.22
CA GLY A 202 -0.51 -10.95 21.70
C GLY A 202 -1.99 -11.29 21.92
N ILE A 203 -2.80 -10.28 22.21
CA ILE A 203 -4.25 -10.38 22.30
C ILE A 203 -4.87 -9.91 20.98
N GLN A 204 -5.96 -10.55 20.57
CA GLN A 204 -6.73 -10.14 19.39
C GLN A 204 -7.50 -8.85 19.70
N VAL A 205 -7.53 -7.95 18.74
CA VAL A 205 -8.40 -6.78 18.70
C VAL A 205 -9.26 -6.94 17.46
N ASP A 206 -10.56 -6.76 17.62
CA ASP A 206 -11.55 -6.88 16.56
C ASP A 206 -11.99 -5.48 16.09
N ASP A 207 -12.87 -5.43 15.08
CA ASP A 207 -13.36 -4.20 14.44
C ASP A 207 -12.23 -3.33 13.85
N GLU A 208 -11.14 -3.98 13.46
CA GLU A 208 -10.05 -3.34 12.74
C GLU A 208 -10.47 -2.94 11.32
N THR A 209 -9.86 -1.86 10.82
CA THR A 209 -10.20 -1.34 9.51
C THR A 209 -9.11 -1.54 8.47
N GLY A 210 -9.56 -1.68 7.22
CA GLY A 210 -8.74 -1.90 6.05
C GLY A 210 -8.61 -0.64 5.20
N GLY A 211 -7.37 -0.33 4.81
CA GLY A 211 -7.05 0.85 4.00
C GLY A 211 -7.23 0.62 2.51
N THR A 212 -7.59 1.70 1.82
CA THR A 212 -7.61 1.79 0.35
C THR A 212 -6.74 2.96 -0.11
N SER A 213 -5.92 2.74 -1.13
CA SER A 213 -5.18 3.79 -1.83
C SER A 213 -5.45 3.72 -3.33
N VAL A 214 -5.67 4.88 -3.94
CA VAL A 214 -5.93 5.03 -5.37
C VAL A 214 -4.80 5.81 -6.03
N ILE A 215 -4.27 5.23 -7.10
CA ILE A 215 -3.33 5.88 -8.02
C ILE A 215 -4.10 6.17 -9.30
N THR A 216 -4.24 7.44 -9.66
CA THR A 216 -4.91 7.88 -10.89
C THR A 216 -3.89 8.36 -11.90
N PHE A 217 -3.99 7.87 -13.14
CA PHE A 217 -3.10 8.25 -14.22
C PHE A 217 -3.66 9.43 -15.00
N VAL A 218 -2.86 10.48 -15.18
CA VAL A 218 -3.26 11.72 -15.85
C VAL A 218 -2.23 12.15 -16.90
N PRO A 219 -2.62 12.92 -17.94
CA PRO A 219 -1.68 13.49 -18.89
C PRO A 219 -0.60 14.29 -18.19
N ALA A 220 0.64 14.18 -18.70
CA ALA A 220 1.74 14.98 -18.18
C ALA A 220 1.39 16.47 -18.31
N PRO A 221 1.73 17.32 -17.33
CA PRO A 221 1.43 18.75 -17.40
C PRO A 221 1.95 19.43 -18.68
N ALA A 222 3.06 18.94 -19.23
CA ALA A 222 3.63 19.43 -20.48
C ALA A 222 2.78 19.12 -21.73
N SER A 223 2.05 17.99 -21.76
CA SER A 223 1.18 17.67 -22.90
C SER A 223 -0.04 18.60 -22.97
N LEU A 224 -0.53 19.08 -21.83
CA LEU A 224 -1.60 20.10 -21.79
C LEU A 224 -1.09 21.46 -22.30
N ALA A 225 0.14 21.84 -21.95
CA ALA A 225 0.77 23.06 -22.44
C ALA A 225 1.02 23.03 -23.96
N LEU A 226 1.41 21.87 -24.52
CA LEU A 226 1.64 21.71 -25.96
C LEU A 226 0.33 21.78 -26.76
N ILE A 227 -0.77 21.20 -26.26
CA ILE A 227 -2.10 21.34 -26.88
C ILE A 227 -2.57 22.80 -26.81
N GLY A 228 -2.38 23.47 -25.67
CA GLY A 228 -2.71 24.89 -25.50
C GLY A 228 -1.91 25.80 -26.45
N LEU A 229 -0.61 25.56 -26.60
CA LEU A 229 0.26 26.31 -27.52
C LEU A 229 -0.02 25.98 -29.00
N GLY A 230 -0.35 24.73 -29.32
CA GLY A 230 -0.78 24.33 -30.66
C GLY A 230 -2.09 24.99 -31.08
N GLY A 231 -3.07 25.07 -30.16
CA GLY A 231 -4.31 25.82 -30.37
C GLY A 231 -4.07 27.33 -30.55
N LEU A 232 -3.16 27.91 -29.77
CA LEU A 232 -2.80 29.32 -29.87
C LEU A 232 -2.03 29.65 -31.16
N ALA A 233 -1.12 28.78 -31.61
CA ALA A 233 -0.39 28.91 -32.86
C ALA A 233 -1.31 28.76 -34.09
N ALA A 234 -2.27 27.83 -34.04
CA ALA A 234 -3.29 27.66 -35.08
C ALA A 234 -4.24 28.87 -35.17
N ALA A 235 -4.63 29.45 -34.03
CA ALA A 235 -5.42 30.68 -33.99
C ALA A 235 -4.66 31.89 -34.55
N ARG A 236 -3.34 31.98 -34.31
CA ARG A 236 -2.48 33.06 -34.83
C ARG A 236 -2.22 32.95 -36.34
N ARG A 237 -2.23 31.74 -36.91
CA ARG A 237 -2.08 31.52 -38.37
C ARG A 237 -3.36 31.84 -39.17
N ARG A 238 -4.51 31.94 -38.51
CA ARG A 238 -5.81 32.28 -39.12
C ARG A 238 -6.15 33.78 -39.06
N ARG A 239 -5.24 34.64 -38.59
CA ARG A 239 -5.36 36.10 -38.64
C ARG A 239 -4.46 36.66 -39.73
#